data_AF-A7TCR0-F1
#
_entry.id   AF-A7TCR0-F1
#
_cell.length_a   1.000
_cell.length_b   1.000
_cell.length_c   1.000
_cell.angle_alpha   90.00
_cell.angle_beta   90.00
_cell.angle_gamma   90.00
#
_symmetry.space_group_name_H-M   'P 1'
#
loop_
_entity.id
_entity.type
_entity.pdbx_description
1 polymer ?
#
loop_
_entity_poly.entity_id
_entity_poly.type
_entity_poly.pdbx_seq_one_letter_code
_entity_poly.pdbx_strand_id
1 'polypeptide(L)'
;QIVALMSFMNYKRECFRGSWDKKLKFWDTRSPNPMLSIDLPERCYCADVVYPMAIVGTAQRGIICYQLENQPSEYKRMDSPLKYQNRCVSIFRDPKKNNQPVGFALGSVEGRVAIQYIQPETA
;
A
#
# COMPACT_ATOMS: atom_id res chain seq x y z
N GLN A 1 -0.67 -17.07 -12.30
CA GLN A 1 -0.12 -15.97 -11.48
C GLN A 1 -0.70 -16.07 -10.08
N ILE A 2 0.12 -16.17 -9.04
CA ILE A 2 -0.36 -16.21 -7.66
C ILE A 2 -0.58 -14.77 -7.20
N VAL A 3 -1.85 -14.38 -7.09
CA VAL A 3 -2.25 -13.08 -6.52
C VAL A 3 -2.03 -13.17 -5.02
N ALA A 4 -1.17 -12.31 -4.50
CA ALA A 4 -0.87 -12.26 -3.07
C ALA A 4 -1.92 -11.45 -2.32
N LEU A 5 -2.41 -10.37 -2.96
CA LEU A 5 -3.43 -9.53 -2.38
C LEU A 5 -4.22 -8.78 -3.45
N MET A 6 -5.50 -8.53 -3.16
CA MET A 6 -6.40 -7.72 -3.98
C MET A 6 -7.11 -6.71 -3.08
N SER A 7 -7.05 -5.42 -3.42
CA SER A 7 -7.80 -4.37 -2.73
C SER A 7 -8.62 -3.55 -3.73
N PHE A 8 -9.81 -3.12 -3.32
CA PHE A 8 -10.75 -2.41 -4.18
C PHE A 8 -10.76 -0.91 -3.84
N MET A 9 -10.47 -0.09 -4.85
CA MET A 9 -10.56 1.36 -4.74
C MET A 9 -11.99 1.80 -5.01
N ASN A 10 -12.81 1.90 -3.95
CA ASN A 10 -14.21 2.31 -4.04
C ASN A 10 -14.43 3.65 -4.79
N TYR A 11 -13.46 4.57 -4.70
CA TYR A 11 -13.56 5.89 -5.32
C TYR A 11 -13.49 5.86 -6.87
N LYS A 12 -12.64 4.99 -7.46
CA LYS A 12 -12.44 4.91 -8.91
C LYS A 12 -12.97 3.62 -9.55
N ARG A 13 -13.50 2.67 -8.77
CA ARG A 13 -13.86 1.30 -9.22
C ARG A 13 -12.68 0.57 -9.88
N GLU A 14 -11.48 0.87 -9.41
CA GLU A 14 -10.25 0.24 -9.83
C GLU A 14 -9.87 -0.84 -8.81
N CYS A 15 -9.29 -1.92 -9.31
CA CYS A 15 -8.80 -3.01 -8.51
C CYS A 15 -7.27 -2.96 -8.48
N PHE A 16 -6.73 -2.97 -7.28
CA PHE A 16 -5.31 -3.02 -7.02
C PHE A 16 -4.90 -4.46 -6.74
N ARG A 17 -3.90 -4.98 -7.47
CA ARG A 17 -3.39 -6.34 -7.26
C ARG A 17 -1.88 -6.35 -7.08
N GLY A 18 -1.45 -6.92 -5.95
CA GLY A 18 -0.06 -7.30 -5.70
C GLY A 18 0.14 -8.79 -5.92
N SER A 19 1.22 -9.15 -6.59
CA SER A 19 1.55 -10.54 -6.90
C SER A 19 2.98 -10.87 -6.46
N TRP A 20 3.25 -12.16 -6.28
CA TRP A 20 4.59 -12.66 -5.94
C TRP A 20 5.56 -12.63 -7.12
N ASP A 21 5.10 -12.27 -8.31
CA ASP A 21 5.94 -11.99 -9.48
C ASP A 21 6.63 -10.61 -9.41
N LYS A 22 6.67 -9.99 -8.23
CA LYS A 22 7.23 -8.65 -7.99
C LYS A 22 6.57 -7.57 -8.85
N LYS A 23 5.29 -7.75 -9.20
CA LYS A 23 4.53 -6.75 -9.95
C LYS A 23 3.30 -6.31 -9.18
N LEU A 24 3.03 -5.02 -9.30
CA LEU A 24 1.85 -4.36 -8.81
C LEU A 24 1.05 -3.87 -10.01
N LYS A 25 -0.18 -4.34 -10.14
CA LYS A 25 -1.01 -4.02 -11.31
C LYS A 25 -2.30 -3.35 -10.88
N PHE A 26 -2.66 -2.31 -11.62
CA PHE A 26 -3.93 -1.62 -11.52
C PHE A 26 -4.86 -2.11 -12.64
N TRP A 27 -6.08 -2.44 -12.27
CA TRP A 27 -7.08 -2.99 -13.18
C TRP A 27 -8.34 -2.14 -13.11
N ASP A 28 -8.88 -1.79 -14.27
CA ASP A 28 -10.25 -1.32 -14.37
C ASP A 28 -11.17 -2.53 -14.46
N THR A 29 -12.24 -2.58 -13.68
CA THR A 29 -13.23 -3.67 -13.77
C THR A 29 -13.94 -3.76 -15.12
N ARG A 30 -13.85 -2.72 -15.94
CA ARG A 30 -14.44 -2.65 -17.28
C ARG A 30 -13.58 -3.26 -18.39
N SER A 31 -12.29 -3.49 -18.14
CA SER A 31 -11.33 -3.94 -19.15
C SER A 31 -10.54 -5.16 -18.68
N PRO A 32 -10.31 -6.16 -19.55
CA PRO A 32 -9.47 -7.30 -19.23
C PRO A 32 -7.97 -6.98 -19.27
N ASN A 33 -7.58 -5.74 -19.62
CA ASN A 33 -6.18 -5.31 -19.67
C ASN A 33 -5.81 -4.48 -18.43
N PRO A 34 -4.60 -4.68 -17.86
CA PRO A 34 -4.14 -3.85 -16.75
C PRO A 34 -3.87 -2.43 -17.25
N MET A 35 -4.36 -1.43 -16.51
CA MET A 35 -4.14 -0.02 -16.83
C MET A 35 -2.68 0.39 -16.58
N LEU A 36 -2.10 -0.13 -15.51
CA LEU A 36 -0.74 0.20 -15.09
C LEU A 36 -0.09 -1.03 -14.46
N SER A 37 1.21 -1.19 -14.71
CA SER A 37 2.06 -2.18 -14.05
C SER A 37 3.27 -1.45 -13.48
N ILE A 38 3.49 -1.61 -12.18
CA ILE A 38 4.65 -1.09 -11.45
C ILE A 38 5.49 -2.29 -11.01
N ASP A 39 6.79 -2.23 -11.27
CA ASP A 39 7.73 -3.24 -10.79
C ASP A 39 8.09 -2.96 -9.34
N LEU A 40 7.98 -3.99 -8.51
CA LEU A 40 8.32 -3.96 -7.09
C LEU A 40 9.74 -4.48 -6.89
N PRO A 41 10.49 -3.97 -5.90
CA PRO A 41 11.81 -4.48 -5.57
C PRO A 41 11.74 -5.95 -5.10
N GLU A 42 10.68 -6.28 -4.37
CA GLU A 42 10.48 -7.58 -3.76
C GLU A 42 9.03 -8.04 -3.80
N ARG A 43 8.81 -9.31 -3.44
CA ARG A 43 7.47 -9.93 -3.43
C ARG A 43 6.51 -9.14 -2.55
N CYS A 44 5.31 -8.85 -3.06
CA CYS A 44 4.26 -8.19 -2.28
C CYS A 44 3.65 -9.18 -1.26
N TYR A 45 3.60 -8.79 0.02
CA TYR A 45 2.95 -9.58 1.07
C TYR A 45 1.64 -8.98 1.56
N CYS A 46 1.64 -7.67 1.79
CA CYS A 46 0.46 -6.96 2.24
C CYS A 46 0.37 -5.62 1.52
N ALA A 47 -0.85 -5.14 1.29
CA ALA A 47 -1.07 -3.81 0.74
C ALA A 47 -2.42 -3.28 1.18
N ASP A 48 -2.54 -1.97 1.24
CA ASP A 48 -3.82 -1.30 1.46
C ASP A 48 -3.89 -0.01 0.64
N VAL A 49 -5.10 0.42 0.28
CA VAL A 49 -5.30 1.58 -0.58
C VAL A 49 -6.46 2.44 -0.08
N VAL A 50 -6.14 3.72 0.13
CA VAL A 50 -7.07 4.74 0.58
C VAL A 50 -6.71 6.03 -0.14
N TYR A 51 -7.50 6.41 -1.14
CA TYR A 51 -7.23 7.60 -1.95
C TYR A 51 -6.99 8.85 -1.07
N PRO A 52 -5.92 9.63 -1.31
CA PRO A 52 -4.95 9.56 -2.42
C PRO A 52 -3.67 8.72 -2.15
N MET A 53 -3.68 7.80 -1.19
CA MET A 53 -2.51 7.03 -0.74
C MET A 53 -2.68 5.52 -0.94
N ALA A 54 -1.59 4.83 -1.26
CA ALA A 54 -1.50 3.37 -1.25
C ALA A 54 -0.24 2.94 -0.50
N ILE A 55 -0.32 1.85 0.27
CA ILE A 55 0.83 1.29 0.99
C ILE A 55 1.02 -0.15 0.54
N VAL A 56 2.28 -0.51 0.28
CA VAL A 56 2.69 -1.86 -0.10
C VAL A 56 3.80 -2.32 0.81
N GLY A 57 3.58 -3.42 1.51
CA GLY A 57 4.59 -4.15 2.26
C GLY A 57 5.19 -5.26 1.40
N THR A 58 6.48 -5.17 1.14
CA THR A 58 7.24 -6.17 0.38
C THR A 58 7.95 -7.16 1.30
N ALA A 59 8.51 -8.22 0.71
CA ALA A 59 9.49 -9.06 1.36
C ALA A 59 10.72 -8.24 1.80
N GLN A 60 11.54 -8.83 2.67
CA GLN A 60 12.69 -8.17 3.31
C GLN A 60 12.34 -6.92 4.13
N ARG A 61 11.09 -6.81 4.61
CA ARG A 61 10.63 -5.70 5.47
C ARG A 61 10.54 -4.34 4.75
N GLY A 62 10.57 -4.32 3.43
CA GLY A 62 10.36 -3.09 2.68
C GLY A 62 8.90 -2.60 2.78
N ILE A 63 8.73 -1.28 2.90
CA ILE A 63 7.45 -0.60 2.83
C ILE A 63 7.56 0.50 1.78
N ILE A 64 6.59 0.54 0.88
CA ILE A 64 6.53 1.51 -0.21
C ILE A 64 5.19 2.23 -0.10
N CYS A 65 5.26 3.55 0.02
CA CYS A 65 4.12 4.44 -0.03
C CYS A 65 4.01 5.00 -1.44
N TYR A 66 2.83 4.85 -2.02
CA TYR A 66 2.46 5.39 -3.32
C TYR A 66 1.45 6.53 -3.13
N GLN A 67 1.63 7.59 -3.92
CA GLN A 67 0.62 8.63 -4.10
C GLN A 67 -0.15 8.33 -5.39
N LEU A 68 -1.47 8.44 -5.32
CA LEU A 68 -2.40 8.08 -6.41
C LEU A 68 -3.04 9.31 -7.05
N GLU A 69 -2.50 10.49 -6.74
CA GLU A 69 -2.95 11.76 -7.28
C GLU A 69 -2.46 11.90 -8.73
N ASN A 70 -3.40 12.00 -9.67
CA ASN A 70 -3.19 11.90 -11.13
C ASN A 70 -2.67 10.54 -11.61
N GLN A 71 -1.40 10.22 -11.32
CA GLN A 71 -0.73 8.98 -11.73
C GLN A 71 -0.12 8.29 -10.49
N PRO A 72 -0.32 6.97 -10.31
CA PRO A 72 0.34 6.22 -9.25
C PRO A 72 1.86 6.36 -9.32
N SER A 73 2.45 7.02 -8.34
CA SER A 73 3.88 7.28 -8.22
C SER A 73 4.38 6.93 -6.82
N GLU A 74 5.64 6.53 -6.72
CA GLU A 74 6.26 6.24 -5.43
C GLU A 74 6.49 7.56 -4.67
N TYR A 75 5.84 7.69 -3.52
CA TYR A 75 5.96 8.87 -2.66
C TYR A 75 7.13 8.72 -1.69
N LYS A 76 7.23 7.57 -1.03
CA LYS A 76 8.25 7.32 -0.02
C LYS A 76 8.53 5.83 0.14
N ARG A 77 9.81 5.48 0.25
CA ARG A 77 10.26 4.15 0.65
C ARG A 77 10.80 4.20 2.07
N MET A 78 10.44 3.19 2.85
CA MET A 78 10.93 3.04 4.22
C MET A 78 11.04 1.56 4.59
N ASP A 79 11.86 1.27 5.58
CA ASP A 79 11.92 -0.06 6.16
C ASP A 79 10.90 -0.20 7.28
N SER A 80 10.45 -1.43 7.51
CA SER A 80 9.56 -1.75 8.60
C SER A 80 10.19 -1.40 9.95
N PRO A 81 9.47 -0.69 10.83
CA PRO A 81 9.89 -0.50 12.21
C PRO A 81 9.88 -1.81 13.03
N LEU A 82 9.28 -2.88 12.49
CA LEU A 82 9.20 -4.19 13.14
C LEU A 82 10.38 -5.08 12.73
N LYS A 83 10.83 -5.93 13.66
CA LYS A 83 11.99 -6.80 13.44
C LYS A 83 11.66 -7.98 12.52
N TYR A 84 10.40 -8.44 12.54
CA TYR A 84 9.96 -9.62 11.80
C TYR A 84 9.12 -9.26 10.57
N GLN A 85 8.88 -10.26 9.72
CA GLN A 85 8.17 -10.13 8.45
C GLN A 85 6.79 -9.44 8.60
N ASN A 86 6.53 -8.48 7.71
CA ASN A 86 5.24 -7.80 7.61
C ASN A 86 4.16 -8.78 7.10
N ARG A 87 3.02 -8.84 7.78
CA ARG A 87 1.89 -9.71 7.43
C ARG A 87 0.66 -8.93 6.98
N CYS A 88 0.37 -7.80 7.61
CA CYS A 88 -0.78 -6.98 7.28
C CYS A 88 -0.44 -5.50 7.39
N VAL A 89 -1.15 -4.68 6.61
CA VAL A 89 -1.07 -3.23 6.67
C VAL A 89 -2.48 -2.66 6.51
N SER A 90 -2.77 -1.55 7.18
CA SER A 90 -4.02 -0.83 7.02
C SER A 90 -3.80 0.67 7.16
N ILE A 91 -4.30 1.45 6.20
CA ILE A 91 -4.23 2.91 6.21
C ILE A 91 -5.36 3.45 7.07
N PHE A 92 -5.04 4.39 7.96
CA PHE A 92 -6.02 5.08 8.78
C PHE A 92 -6.13 6.56 8.40
N ARG A 93 -7.34 7.11 8.59
CA ARG A 93 -7.68 8.50 8.31
C ARG A 93 -7.83 9.25 9.62
N ASP A 94 -7.47 10.52 9.63
CA ASP A 94 -7.73 11.39 10.78
C ASP A 94 -8.97 12.25 10.50
N PRO A 95 -10.04 12.16 11.32
CA PRO A 95 -11.21 13.01 11.20
C PRO A 95 -10.85 14.51 11.30
N LYS A 96 -9.79 14.85 12.02
CA LYS A 96 -9.37 16.24 12.27
C LYS A 96 -8.61 16.86 11.10
N LYS A 97 -8.03 16.05 10.20
CA LYS A 97 -7.31 16.50 9.00
C LYS A 97 -8.13 16.25 7.72
N ASN A 98 -9.34 16.80 7.66
CA ASN A 98 -10.24 16.67 6.50
C ASN A 98 -10.46 15.22 6.03
N ASN A 99 -10.43 14.24 6.95
CA ASN A 99 -10.55 12.82 6.64
C ASN A 99 -9.49 12.29 5.65
N GLN A 100 -8.34 12.95 5.57
CA GLN A 100 -7.22 12.53 4.74
C GLN A 100 -6.47 11.34 5.37
N PRO A 101 -5.85 10.47 4.56
CA PRO A 101 -4.99 9.41 5.07
C PRO A 101 -3.73 10.02 5.70
N VAL A 102 -3.54 9.81 6.99
CA VAL A 102 -2.43 10.40 7.77
C VAL A 102 -1.28 9.42 8.02
N GLY A 103 -1.56 8.12 7.93
CA GLY A 103 -0.62 7.07 8.28
C GLY A 103 -1.20 5.68 8.08
N PHE A 104 -0.42 4.69 8.50
CA PHE A 104 -0.78 3.28 8.41
C PHE A 104 -0.37 2.51 9.66
N ALA A 105 -1.17 1.49 9.98
CA ALA A 105 -0.86 0.46 10.95
C ALA A 105 -0.24 -0.73 10.22
N LEU A 106 0.87 -1.24 10.72
CA LEU A 106 1.61 -2.36 10.18
C LEU A 106 1.64 -3.50 11.20
N GLY A 107 1.19 -4.69 10.82
CA GLY A 107 1.27 -5.89 11.65
C GLY A 107 2.37 -6.83 11.18
N SER A 108 3.13 -7.37 12.12
CA SER A 108 4.16 -8.38 11.89
C SER A 108 3.71 -9.77 12.35
N VAL A 109 4.40 -10.80 11.87
CA VAL A 109 4.16 -12.21 12.25
C VAL A 109 4.43 -12.52 13.72
N GLU A 110 5.19 -11.66 14.42
CA GLU A 110 5.47 -11.77 15.85
C GLU A 110 4.31 -11.33 16.76
N GLY A 111 3.18 -10.89 16.18
CA GLY A 111 2.03 -10.38 16.96
C GLY A 111 2.18 -8.93 17.43
N ARG A 112 3.13 -8.17 16.85
CA ARG A 112 3.30 -6.73 17.09
C ARG A 112 2.65 -5.91 16.00
N VAL A 113 2.17 -4.73 16.40
CA VAL A 113 1.65 -3.70 15.48
C VAL A 113 2.47 -2.43 15.68
N ALA A 114 2.90 -1.83 14.58
CA ALA A 114 3.50 -0.50 14.55
C ALA A 114 2.54 0.49 13.90
N ILE A 115 2.47 1.70 14.46
CA ILE A 115 1.70 2.81 13.89
C ILE A 115 2.70 3.80 13.30
N GLN A 116 2.52 4.15 12.03
CA GLN A 116 3.42 5.04 11.33
C GLN A 116 2.66 6.15 10.61
N TYR A 117 3.06 7.38 10.91
CA TYR A 117 2.52 8.59 10.28
C TYR A 117 3.39 8.95 9.08
N ILE A 118 2.76 9.31 7.96
CA ILE A 118 3.47 9.62 6.71
C ILE A 118 3.71 11.13 6.56
N GLN A 119 2.88 11.97 7.17
CA GLN A 119 3.12 13.41 7.26
C GLN A 119 3.94 13.73 8.52
N PRO A 120 5.06 14.48 8.41
CA PRO A 120 5.60 15.18 9.56
C PRO A 120 4.59 16.23 10.03
N GLU A 121 4.45 16.41 11.34
CA GLU A 121 3.88 17.65 11.89
C GLU A 121 4.56 18.83 11.18
N THR A 122 3.75 19.65 10.51
CA THR A 122 4.17 20.99 10.18
C THR A 122 4.32 21.69 11.53
N ALA A 123 5.57 21.89 11.95
CA ALA A 123 5.92 22.78 13.06
C ALA A 123 5.55 24.22 12.71
#